data_AF-A0A1I8CUQ1-F1
#
_entry.id   AF-A0A1I8CUQ1-F1
#
_cell.length_a   1.000
_cell.length_b   1.000
_cell.length_c   1.000
_cell.angle_alpha   90.00
_cell.angle_beta   90.00
_cell.angle_gamma   90.00
#
_symmetry.space_group_name_H-M   'P 1'
#
loop_
_entity.id
_entity.type
_entity.pdbx_description
1 polymer ?
#
loop_
_entity_poly.entity_id
_entity_poly.type
_entity_poly.pdbx_seq_one_letter_code
_entity_poly.pdbx_strand_id
1 'polypeptide(L)'
;MRDRSWNTWLFQRVSAKSLLKHYLPISGVASHGLFTVHLFSPAILNSMCKEWSNVAQKSLLASSLIGSGIYIFFRPHLHRVSNWQRVEYSVFAASMHNFGSLLFSIFIKRFIPSSLPTAIKTVLALSVSAFLTSRSLKYLHHIDDRSLFVKDFNFEHMDE
;
A
#
# COMPACT_ATOMS: atom_id res chain seq x y z
N MET A 1 -0.42 5.23 26.11
CA MET A 1 0.34 4.00 25.81
C MET A 1 1.57 4.42 24.98
N ARG A 2 2.61 4.92 25.65
CA ARG A 2 3.89 4.26 25.98
C ARG A 2 4.81 4.15 24.76
N ASP A 3 5.86 4.98 24.78
CA ASP A 3 7.01 5.00 23.87
C ASP A 3 7.44 3.57 23.50
N ARG A 4 7.03 3.13 22.32
CA ARG A 4 7.52 1.91 21.68
C ARG A 4 8.68 2.38 20.80
N SER A 5 9.91 2.10 21.20
CA SER A 5 11.11 2.56 20.49
C SER A 5 11.02 2.17 19.02
N TRP A 6 11.13 3.14 18.12
CA TRP A 6 11.00 2.95 16.66
C TRP A 6 11.86 1.79 16.12
N ASN A 7 12.98 1.52 16.79
CA ASN A 7 13.89 0.43 16.49
C ASN A 7 13.25 -0.96 16.73
N THR A 8 12.41 -1.16 17.75
CA THR A 8 11.76 -2.46 17.97
C THR A 8 10.56 -2.71 17.04
N TRP A 9 10.00 -1.67 16.42
CA TRP A 9 8.94 -1.81 15.42
C TRP A 9 9.48 -2.15 14.03
N LEU A 10 10.59 -1.52 13.61
CA LEU A 10 11.22 -1.79 12.31
C LEU A 10 11.92 -3.16 12.24
N PHE A 11 12.38 -3.68 13.39
CA PHE A 11 13.09 -4.95 13.51
C PHE A 11 12.26 -6.00 14.28
N GLN A 12 11.01 -6.25 13.88
CA GLN A 12 10.30 -7.45 14.35
C GLN A 12 11.04 -8.71 13.86
N ARG A 13 11.07 -9.77 14.68
CA ARG A 13 11.66 -11.06 14.28
C ARG A 13 11.08 -11.49 12.93
N VAL A 14 11.98 -11.77 11.98
CA VAL A 14 11.64 -12.21 10.63
C VAL A 14 11.02 -13.61 10.73
N SER A 15 9.71 -13.64 10.90
CA SER A 15 8.86 -14.82 10.82
C SER A 15 7.95 -14.66 9.61
N ALA A 16 7.48 -15.77 9.02
CA ALA A 16 6.53 -15.73 7.91
C ALA A 16 5.31 -14.85 8.23
N LYS A 17 4.85 -14.85 9.49
CA LYS A 17 3.76 -13.99 9.97
C LYS A 17 4.15 -12.50 9.96
N SER A 18 5.37 -12.14 10.35
CA SER A 18 5.87 -10.77 10.33
C SER A 18 6.10 -10.27 8.91
N LEU A 19 6.66 -11.10 8.02
CA LEU A 19 6.84 -10.79 6.60
C LEU A 19 5.50 -10.51 5.92
N LEU A 20 4.52 -11.38 6.14
CA LEU A 20 3.21 -11.29 5.52
C LEU A 20 2.39 -10.10 6.05
N LYS A 21 2.43 -9.83 7.36
CA LYS A 21 1.61 -8.78 8.00
C LYS A 21 2.24 -7.40 8.00
N HIS A 22 3.56 -7.30 7.94
CA HIS A 22 4.28 -6.05 8.14
C HIS A 22 5.08 -5.61 6.92
N TYR A 23 5.96 -6.49 6.43
CA TYR A 23 6.89 -6.12 5.37
C TYR A 23 6.23 -6.07 3.98
N LEU A 24 5.28 -6.97 3.68
CA LEU A 24 4.55 -6.95 2.40
C LEU A 24 3.64 -5.73 2.21
N PRO A 25 2.85 -5.30 3.22
CA PRO A 25 2.13 -4.04 3.12
C PRO A 25 3.04 -2.82 2.92
N ILE A 26 4.15 -2.76 3.67
CA ILE A 26 5.12 -1.66 3.55
C ILE A 26 5.77 -1.65 2.16
N SER A 27 6.17 -2.82 1.64
CA SER A 27 6.71 -2.93 0.29
C SER A 27 5.68 -2.55 -0.77
N GLY A 28 4.39 -2.85 -0.54
CA GLY A 28 3.28 -2.43 -1.39
C GLY A 28 3.09 -0.91 -1.43
N VAL A 29 3.20 -0.22 -0.29
CA VAL A 29 3.15 1.25 -0.21
C VAL A 29 4.38 1.88 -0.87
N ALA A 30 5.57 1.32 -0.62
CA ALA A 30 6.80 1.78 -1.27
C ALA A 30 6.71 1.63 -2.80
N SER A 31 6.20 0.50 -3.27
CA SER A 31 5.99 0.23 -4.70
C SER A 31 4.96 1.19 -5.31
N HIS A 32 3.89 1.51 -4.57
CA HIS A 32 2.89 2.51 -4.98
C HIS A 32 3.51 3.90 -5.17
N GLY A 33 4.37 4.32 -4.23
CA GLY A 33 5.10 5.57 -4.29
C GLY A 33 6.02 5.64 -5.52
N LEU A 34 6.86 4.62 -5.70
CA LEU A 34 7.79 4.53 -6.83
C LEU A 34 7.07 4.52 -8.18
N PHE A 35 5.95 3.82 -8.28
CA PHE A 35 5.11 3.82 -9.47
C PHE A 35 4.52 5.21 -9.77
N THR A 36 4.03 5.92 -8.74
CA THR A 36 3.49 7.28 -8.89
C THR A 36 4.58 8.27 -9.31
N VAL A 37 5.79 8.12 -8.77
CA VAL A 37 6.96 8.91 -9.18
C VAL A 37 7.30 8.67 -10.65
N HIS A 38 7.32 7.41 -11.09
CA HIS A 38 7.57 7.07 -12.49
C HIS A 38 6.51 7.69 -13.42
N LEU A 39 5.25 7.71 -12.99
CA LEU A 39 4.17 8.35 -13.75
C LEU A 39 4.44 9.85 -13.98
N PHE A 40 4.97 10.57 -12.99
CA PHE A 40 5.25 12.01 -13.08
C PHE A 40 6.58 12.32 -13.76
N SER A 41 7.57 11.45 -13.57
CA SER A 41 8.92 11.58 -14.14
C SER A 41 9.45 10.22 -14.61
N PRO A 42 9.25 9.86 -15.89
CA PRO A 42 9.67 8.57 -16.43
C PRO A 42 11.20 8.41 -16.46
N ALA A 43 11.95 9.52 -16.46
CA ALA A 43 13.42 9.53 -16.55
C ALA A 43 14.13 8.73 -15.45
N ILE A 44 13.53 8.65 -14.25
CA ILE A 44 14.15 7.99 -13.09
C ILE A 44 14.20 6.48 -13.27
N LEU A 45 13.08 5.88 -13.69
CA LEU A 45 13.02 4.44 -13.89
C LEU A 45 13.77 4.03 -15.17
N ASN A 46 13.77 4.90 -16.18
CA ASN A 46 14.56 4.70 -17.39
C ASN A 46 16.07 4.77 -17.11
N SER A 47 16.53 5.58 -16.15
CA SER A 47 17.95 5.60 -15.77
C SER A 47 18.35 4.35 -14.99
N MET A 48 17.46 3.80 -14.15
CA MET A 48 17.74 2.63 -13.32
C MET A 48 17.64 1.31 -14.10
N CYS A 49 16.59 1.15 -14.92
CA CYS A 49 16.24 -0.13 -15.52
C CYS A 49 16.28 -0.14 -17.06
N LYS A 50 16.57 1.01 -17.71
CA LYS A 50 16.65 1.17 -19.18
C LYS A 50 15.54 0.39 -19.93
N GLU A 51 15.92 -0.71 -20.58
CA GLU A 51 15.05 -1.61 -21.37
C GLU A 51 13.92 -2.23 -20.54
N TRP A 52 14.18 -2.53 -19.26
CA TRP A 52 13.25 -3.19 -18.35
C TRP A 52 12.27 -2.22 -17.69
N SER A 53 12.28 -0.94 -18.05
CA SER A 53 11.41 0.08 -17.45
C SER A 53 9.92 -0.28 -17.53
N ASN A 54 9.47 -0.81 -18.67
CA ASN A 54 8.09 -1.26 -18.88
C ASN A 54 7.71 -2.44 -17.97
N VAL A 55 8.63 -3.39 -17.78
CA VAL A 55 8.43 -4.55 -16.91
C VAL A 55 8.46 -4.11 -15.45
N ALA A 56 9.43 -3.28 -15.08
CA ALA A 56 9.58 -2.76 -13.73
C ALA A 56 8.33 -1.96 -13.29
N GLN A 57 7.76 -1.13 -14.17
CA GLN A 57 6.52 -0.42 -13.87
C GLN A 57 5.36 -1.38 -13.57
N LYS A 58 5.17 -2.40 -14.41
CA LYS A 58 4.11 -3.41 -14.22
C LYS A 58 4.33 -4.22 -12.94
N SER A 59 5.58 -4.56 -12.65
CA SER A 59 5.96 -5.25 -11.41
C SER A 59 5.70 -4.40 -10.18
N LEU A 60 6.01 -3.10 -10.20
CA LEU A 60 5.71 -2.18 -9.09
C LEU A 60 4.21 -2.10 -8.81
N LEU A 61 3.39 -2.02 -9.87
CA LEU A 61 1.93 -2.04 -9.73
C LEU A 61 1.44 -3.38 -9.16
N ALA A 62 1.96 -4.50 -9.66
CA ALA A 62 1.61 -5.83 -9.16
C ALA A 62 2.00 -6.02 -7.69
N SER A 63 3.20 -5.62 -7.30
CA SER A 63 3.66 -5.66 -5.90
C SER A 63 2.79 -4.77 -5.02
N SER A 64 2.33 -3.63 -5.52
CA SER A 64 1.42 -2.75 -4.77
C SER A 64 0.03 -3.34 -4.60
N LEU A 65 -0.53 -3.96 -5.65
CA LEU A 65 -1.79 -4.71 -5.58
C LEU A 65 -1.72 -5.86 -4.56
N ILE A 66 -0.65 -6.65 -4.61
CA ILE A 66 -0.45 -7.77 -3.68
C ILE A 66 -0.28 -7.25 -2.25
N GLY A 67 0.58 -6.25 -2.03
CA GLY A 67 0.85 -5.71 -0.70
C GLY A 67 -0.38 -5.07 -0.06
N SER A 68 -1.14 -4.27 -0.81
CA SER A 68 -2.40 -3.68 -0.35
C SER A 68 -3.50 -4.71 -0.17
N GLY A 69 -3.61 -5.71 -1.06
CA GLY A 69 -4.55 -6.81 -0.94
C GLY A 69 -4.31 -7.65 0.31
N ILE A 70 -3.06 -8.04 0.57
CA ILE A 70 -2.67 -8.76 1.79
C ILE A 70 -2.95 -7.90 3.04
N TYR A 71 -2.65 -6.61 2.99
CA TYR A 71 -2.95 -5.70 4.09
C TYR A 71 -4.44 -5.65 4.43
N ILE A 72 -5.29 -5.50 3.40
CA ILE A 72 -6.75 -5.46 3.57
C ILE A 72 -7.29 -6.81 4.02
N PHE A 73 -6.75 -7.90 3.49
CA PHE A 73 -7.11 -9.25 3.89
C PHE A 73 -6.98 -9.39 5.40
N PHE A 74 -5.86 -9.02 6.01
CA PHE A 74 -5.69 -9.15 7.47
C PHE A 74 -6.44 -8.12 8.33
N ARG A 75 -7.34 -7.31 7.77
CA ARG A 75 -8.07 -6.30 8.55
C ARG A 75 -9.16 -6.89 9.44
N PRO A 76 -9.36 -6.34 10.66
CA PRO A 76 -10.41 -6.74 11.60
C PRO A 76 -11.81 -6.85 11.00
N HIS A 77 -12.23 -5.86 10.20
CA HIS A 77 -13.58 -5.83 9.64
C HIS A 77 -13.91 -7.02 8.72
N LEU A 78 -12.91 -7.72 8.18
CA LEU A 78 -13.09 -8.88 7.31
C LEU A 78 -12.92 -10.23 8.03
N HIS A 79 -12.75 -10.25 9.36
CA HIS A 79 -12.57 -11.53 10.09
C HIS A 79 -13.84 -12.36 10.21
N ARG A 80 -15.03 -11.75 10.07
CA ARG A 80 -16.31 -12.45 10.19
C ARG A 80 -16.82 -13.04 8.87
N VAL A 81 -16.18 -12.72 7.75
CA VAL A 81 -16.59 -13.24 6.43
C VAL A 81 -15.83 -14.52 6.10
N SER A 82 -16.38 -15.33 5.19
CA SER A 82 -15.71 -16.54 4.72
C SER A 82 -14.36 -16.22 4.06
N ASN A 83 -13.41 -17.16 4.11
CA ASN A 83 -12.08 -16.94 3.55
C ASN A 83 -12.10 -16.53 2.07
N TRP A 84 -13.04 -17.07 1.28
CA TRP A 84 -13.17 -16.73 -0.13
C TRP A 84 -13.70 -15.30 -0.34
N GLN A 85 -14.76 -14.92 0.38
CA GLN A 85 -15.28 -13.54 0.35
C GLN A 85 -14.24 -12.54 0.84
N ARG A 86 -13.42 -12.93 1.83
CA ARG A 86 -12.30 -12.13 2.31
C ARG A 86 -11.29 -11.84 1.21
N VAL A 87 -10.96 -12.83 0.36
CA VAL A 87 -10.10 -12.62 -0.82
C VAL A 87 -10.78 -11.67 -1.81
N GLU A 88 -12.04 -11.92 -2.15
CA GLU A 88 -12.79 -11.09 -3.12
C GLU A 88 -12.83 -9.61 -2.71
N TYR A 89 -13.20 -9.32 -1.46
CA TYR A 89 -13.24 -7.95 -0.94
C TYR A 89 -11.86 -7.30 -0.88
N SER A 90 -10.83 -8.06 -0.54
CA SER A 90 -9.46 -7.55 -0.46
C SER A 90 -8.90 -7.22 -1.83
N VAL A 91 -9.12 -8.09 -2.82
CA VAL A 91 -8.73 -7.87 -4.21
C VAL A 91 -9.46 -6.65 -4.77
N PHE A 92 -10.78 -6.57 -4.58
CA PHE A 92 -11.57 -5.43 -5.05
C PHE A 92 -11.08 -4.11 -4.45
N ALA A 93 -10.91 -4.05 -3.12
CA ALA A 93 -10.47 -2.84 -2.43
C ALA A 93 -9.03 -2.44 -2.81
N ALA A 94 -8.13 -3.42 -2.98
CA ALA A 94 -6.77 -3.19 -3.46
C ALA A 94 -6.75 -2.63 -4.89
N SER A 95 -7.54 -3.21 -5.79
CA SER A 95 -7.69 -2.73 -7.17
C SER A 95 -8.24 -1.31 -7.21
N MET A 96 -9.30 -1.04 -6.46
CA MET A 96 -9.90 0.29 -6.37
C MET A 96 -8.90 1.33 -5.84
N HIS A 97 -8.11 1.00 -4.82
CA HIS A 97 -7.07 1.90 -4.30
C HIS A 97 -5.96 2.17 -5.33
N ASN A 98 -5.41 1.13 -5.97
CA ASN A 98 -4.30 1.27 -6.92
C ASN A 98 -4.72 1.99 -8.21
N PHE A 99 -5.80 1.54 -8.85
CA PHE A 99 -6.27 2.14 -10.10
C PHE A 99 -6.92 3.51 -9.86
N GLY A 100 -7.64 3.69 -8.75
CA GLY A 100 -8.17 5.00 -8.36
C GLY A 100 -7.05 6.02 -8.13
N SER A 101 -5.98 5.61 -7.45
CA SER A 101 -4.81 6.47 -7.23
C SER A 101 -4.06 6.78 -8.52
N LEU A 102 -3.93 5.81 -9.43
CA LEU A 102 -3.37 6.01 -10.77
C LEU A 102 -4.18 7.05 -11.56
N LEU A 103 -5.49 6.88 -11.64
CA LEU A 103 -6.37 7.82 -12.36
C LEU A 103 -6.27 9.22 -11.78
N PHE A 104 -6.38 9.37 -10.46
CA PHE A 104 -6.23 10.66 -9.78
C PHE A 104 -4.86 11.30 -10.08
N SER A 105 -3.80 10.51 -10.03
CA SER A 105 -2.43 10.96 -10.30
C SER A 105 -2.26 11.42 -11.75
N ILE A 106 -2.89 10.76 -12.72
CA ILE A 106 -2.92 11.20 -14.13
C ILE A 106 -3.64 12.54 -14.26
N PHE A 107 -4.78 12.70 -13.58
CA PHE A 107 -5.51 13.97 -13.57
C PHE A 107 -4.66 15.11 -12.99
N ILE A 108 -4.02 14.90 -11.83
CA ILE A 108 -3.14 15.91 -11.21
C ILE A 108 -1.96 16.24 -12.12
N LYS A 109 -1.33 15.22 -12.73
CA LYS A 109 -0.20 15.42 -13.65
C LYS A 109 -0.53 16.37 -14.79
N ARG A 110 -1.77 16.40 -15.28
CA ARG A 110 -2.21 17.31 -16.36
C ARG A 110 -2.12 18.79 -15.97
N PHE A 111 -2.19 19.10 -14.68
CA PHE A 111 -2.07 20.47 -14.17
C PHE A 111 -0.62 20.90 -13.89
N ILE A 112 0.36 19.98 -14.00
CA ILE A 112 1.75 20.25 -13.67
C ILE A 112 2.52 20.64 -14.93
N PRO A 113 3.10 21.86 -14.99
CA PRO A 113 3.91 22.29 -16.12
C PRO A 113 5.09 21.37 -16.41
N SER A 114 5.37 21.14 -17.70
CA SER A 114 6.48 20.29 -18.14
C SER A 114 7.85 20.88 -17.79
N SER A 115 7.95 22.20 -17.62
CA SER A 115 9.17 22.94 -17.27
C SER A 115 9.63 22.73 -15.82
N LEU A 116 8.83 22.12 -14.94
CA LEU A 116 9.24 21.90 -13.56
C LEU A 116 10.43 20.93 -13.45
N PRO A 117 11.38 21.21 -12.54
CA PRO A 117 12.47 20.29 -12.19
C PRO A 117 11.95 18.92 -11.78
N THR A 118 12.69 17.88 -12.15
CA THR A 118 12.37 16.48 -11.81
C THR A 118 12.18 16.28 -10.31
N ALA A 119 13.01 16.92 -9.47
CA ALA A 119 12.91 16.83 -8.02
C ALA A 119 11.57 17.36 -7.47
N ILE A 120 11.01 18.41 -8.05
CA ILE A 120 9.70 18.93 -7.60
C ILE A 120 8.59 17.98 -8.04
N LYS A 121 8.67 17.43 -9.26
CA LYS A 121 7.72 16.44 -9.76
C LYS A 121 7.71 15.17 -8.91
N THR A 122 8.88 14.71 -8.43
CA THR A 122 8.95 13.54 -7.53
C THR A 122 8.36 13.83 -6.17
N VAL A 123 8.66 14.98 -5.58
CA VAL A 123 8.09 15.38 -4.29
C VAL A 123 6.57 15.49 -4.39
N LEU A 124 6.03 16.09 -5.46
CA LEU A 124 4.60 16.15 -5.71
C LEU A 124 3.99 14.75 -5.87
N ALA A 125 4.62 13.88 -6.67
CA ALA A 125 4.15 12.51 -6.87
C ALA A 125 4.11 11.70 -5.56
N LEU A 126 5.17 11.78 -4.75
CA LEU A 126 5.21 11.15 -3.43
C LEU A 126 4.17 11.75 -2.49
N SER A 127 3.96 13.06 -2.54
CA SER A 127 2.94 13.74 -1.72
C SER A 127 1.53 13.27 -2.07
N VAL A 128 1.20 13.16 -3.37
CA VAL A 128 -0.08 12.62 -3.84
C VAL A 128 -0.27 11.18 -3.41
N SER A 129 0.76 10.34 -3.61
CA SER A 129 0.72 8.94 -3.22
C SER A 129 0.52 8.77 -1.71
N ALA A 130 1.29 9.50 -0.90
CA ALA A 130 1.19 9.50 0.55
C ALA A 130 -0.17 9.99 1.04
N PHE A 131 -0.70 11.06 0.43
CA PHE A 131 -2.02 11.60 0.75
C PHE A 131 -3.12 10.56 0.48
N LEU A 132 -3.14 9.95 -0.70
CA LEU A 132 -4.17 8.95 -1.06
C LEU A 132 -4.07 7.69 -0.21
N THR A 133 -2.85 7.24 0.08
CA THR A 133 -2.60 6.12 1.00
C THR A 133 -3.11 6.46 2.39
N SER A 134 -2.80 7.65 2.90
CA SER A 134 -3.28 8.13 4.21
C SER A 134 -4.80 8.18 4.28
N ARG A 135 -5.47 8.68 3.24
CA ARG A 135 -6.95 8.70 3.18
C ARG A 135 -7.55 7.31 3.13
N SER A 136 -6.94 6.41 2.36
CA SER A 136 -7.38 5.01 2.27
C SER A 136 -7.22 4.29 3.61
N LEU A 137 -6.09 4.50 4.30
CA LEU A 137 -5.86 3.97 5.63
C LEU A 137 -6.86 4.54 6.64
N LYS A 138 -7.09 5.85 6.64
CA LYS A 138 -8.07 6.50 7.53
C LYS A 138 -9.48 5.95 7.30
N TYR A 139 -9.87 5.73 6.05
CA TYR A 139 -11.15 5.12 5.71
C TYR A 139 -11.26 3.68 6.22
N LEU A 140 -10.26 2.85 5.98
CA LEU A 140 -10.24 1.47 6.48
C LEU A 140 -10.25 1.43 8.01
N HIS A 141 -9.53 2.34 8.69
CA HIS A 141 -9.55 2.43 10.15
C HIS A 141 -10.92 2.84 10.67
N HIS A 142 -11.58 3.78 10.00
CA HIS A 142 -12.95 4.15 10.34
C HIS A 142 -13.92 2.95 10.23
N ILE A 143 -13.78 2.11 9.20
CA ILE A 143 -14.57 0.88 9.07
C ILE A 143 -14.23 -0.10 10.20
N ASP A 144 -12.95 -0.34 10.45
CA ASP A 144 -12.51 -1.25 11.52
C ASP A 144 -13.10 -0.85 12.87
N ASP A 145 -13.00 0.44 13.23
CA ASP A 145 -13.51 0.98 14.50
C ASP A 145 -15.02 0.77 14.65
N ARG A 146 -15.76 0.78 13.53
CA ARG A 146 -17.22 0.58 13.49
C ARG A 146 -17.64 -0.88 13.39
N SER A 147 -16.76 -1.76 12.90
CA SER A 147 -17.05 -3.19 12.71
C SER A 147 -17.00 -4.04 13.99
N LEU A 148 -16.90 -3.39 15.16
CA LEU A 148 -17.00 -3.91 16.53
C LEU A 148 -15.83 -4.78 17.03
N PHE A 149 -15.29 -4.28 18.14
CA PHE A 149 -14.57 -4.94 19.24
C PHE A 149 -14.82 -6.45 19.37
N VAL A 150 -13.78 -7.26 19.17
CA VAL A 150 -13.62 -8.48 19.96
C VAL A 150 -12.52 -8.18 20.96
N LYS A 151 -12.91 -7.98 22.22
CA LYS A 151 -11.99 -7.87 23.35
C LYS A 151 -11.36 -9.23 23.71
N ASP A 152 -11.78 -10.32 23.06
CA ASP A 152 -11.43 -11.70 23.42
C ASP A 152 -11.09 -12.57 22.20
N PHE A 153 -10.10 -12.19 21.37
CA PHE A 153 -9.45 -13.16 20.49
C PHE A 153 -8.07 -13.46 21.07
N ASN A 154 -8.07 -14.26 22.15
CA ASN A 154 -6.89 -14.96 22.60
C ASN A 154 -6.47 -15.92 21.48
N PHE A 155 -5.23 -15.82 21.02
CA PHE A 155 -4.66 -16.62 19.94
C PHE A 155 -4.29 -18.04 20.43
N GLU A 156 -5.16 -18.69 21.21
CA GLU A 156 -4.86 -19.93 21.92
C GLU A 156 -5.34 -21.20 21.19
N HIS A 157 -5.85 -21.08 19.96
CA HIS A 157 -6.43 -22.22 19.21
C HIS A 157 -5.83 -22.41 17.81
N MET A 158 -4.52 -22.13 17.65
CA MET A 158 -3.79 -22.49 16.42
C MET A 158 -2.65 -23.49 16.71
N ASP A 159 -2.65 -24.07 17.91
CA ASP A 159 -1.74 -25.12 18.36
C ASP A 159 -2.56 -26.40 18.65
N GLU A 160 -3.36 -26.87 17.70
CA GLU A 160 -3.84 -28.27 17.61
C GLU A 160 -3.85 -28.72 16.15
#